data_AF-A7U7K3-F1
#
_entry.id   AF-A7U7K3-F1
#
_cell.length_a   1.000
_cell.length_b   1.000
_cell.length_c   1.000
_cell.angle_alpha   90.00
_cell.angle_beta   90.00
_cell.angle_gamma   90.00
#
_symmetry.space_group_name_H-M   'P 1'
#
loop_
_entity.id
_entity.type
_entity.pdbx_description
1 polymer ?
#
loop_
_entity_poly.entity_id
_entity_poly.type
_entity_poly.pdbx_seq_one_letter_code
_entity_poly.pdbx_strand_id
1 'polypeptide(L)'
;NHIGSYGIIVYQSYGPNGQYTFEFDGDEEFYVDLDKKETVWRIPEFGRLLYFDPQNGLHNIAIVKQYLDPLTKRSNSTPATN
;
A
#
# COMPACT_ATOMS: atom_id res chain seq x y z
N ASN A 1 -15.23 15.32 13.35
CA ASN A 1 -14.79 15.15 11.95
C ASN A 1 -13.90 13.93 11.89
N HIS A 2 -14.02 13.14 10.83
CA HIS A 2 -13.25 11.91 10.62
C HIS A 2 -12.57 11.96 9.25
N ILE A 3 -11.45 11.26 9.09
CA ILE A 3 -10.68 11.18 7.84
C ILE A 3 -10.34 9.71 7.58
N GLY A 4 -10.68 9.22 6.38
CA GLY A 4 -10.30 7.89 5.91
C GLY A 4 -9.37 7.98 4.71
N SER A 5 -8.31 7.16 4.71
CA SER A 5 -7.36 6.99 3.60
C SER A 5 -7.46 5.58 3.06
N TYR A 6 -8.30 5.39 2.04
CA TYR A 6 -8.62 4.07 1.49
C TYR A 6 -7.73 3.75 0.29
N GLY A 7 -6.49 3.32 0.58
CA GLY A 7 -5.55 2.82 -0.43
C GLY A 7 -4.29 3.67 -0.51
N ILE A 8 -3.60 3.81 0.62
CA ILE A 8 -2.25 4.35 0.65
C ILE A 8 -1.32 3.32 0.02
N ILE A 9 -0.49 3.76 -0.92
CA ILE A 9 0.43 2.90 -1.66
C ILE A 9 1.83 3.49 -1.57
N VAL A 10 2.78 2.69 -1.08
CA VAL A 10 4.21 3.01 -1.14
C VAL A 10 4.89 1.96 -1.99
N TYR A 11 5.72 2.38 -2.94
CA TYR A 11 6.54 1.49 -3.75
C TYR A 11 7.93 2.10 -3.92
N GLN A 12 8.97 1.28 -3.75
CA GLN A 12 10.36 1.71 -3.89
C GLN A 12 11.17 0.68 -4.69
N SER A 13 12.28 1.11 -5.27
CA SER A 13 13.15 0.26 -6.10
C SER A 13 14.26 -0.46 -5.34
N TYR A 14 14.51 -0.09 -4.08
CA TYR A 14 15.54 -0.70 -3.23
C TYR A 14 14.86 -1.54 -2.11
N GLY A 15 15.19 -2.82 -1.96
CA GLY A 15 14.70 -3.66 -0.84
C GLY A 15 13.34 -4.32 -1.06
N PRO A 16 12.56 -4.67 -0.01
CA PRO A 16 11.19 -5.18 -0.16
C PRO A 16 10.28 -4.06 -0.69
N ASN A 17 9.56 -4.36 -1.77
CA ASN A 17 9.28 -3.33 -2.79
C ASN A 17 7.93 -2.62 -2.68
N GLY A 18 7.11 -2.83 -1.64
CA GLY A 18 5.91 -1.99 -1.51
C GLY A 18 4.99 -2.32 -0.34
N GLN A 19 4.07 -1.40 -0.08
CA GLN A 19 3.08 -1.47 0.98
C GLN A 19 1.73 -0.92 0.49
N TYR A 20 0.65 -1.57 0.90
CA TYR A 20 -0.72 -1.13 0.67
C TYR A 20 -1.48 -1.13 2.00
N THR A 21 -2.03 0.02 2.41
CA THR A 21 -2.76 0.18 3.68
C THR A 21 -4.04 0.98 3.53
N PHE A 22 -4.99 0.69 4.42
CA PHE A 22 -6.12 1.57 4.73
C PHE A 22 -5.92 2.17 6.12
N GLU A 23 -6.23 3.46 6.27
CA GLU A 23 -6.17 4.15 7.55
C GLU A 23 -7.48 4.90 7.83
N PHE A 24 -7.86 4.99 9.10
CA PHE A 24 -9.00 5.76 9.58
C PHE A 24 -8.60 6.57 10.83
N ASP A 25 -8.81 7.88 10.79
CA ASP A 25 -8.39 8.85 11.81
C ASP A 25 -6.89 8.76 12.22
N GLY A 26 -6.06 8.27 11.31
CA GLY A 26 -4.61 8.08 11.51
C GLY A 26 -4.20 6.71 12.04
N ASP A 27 -5.16 5.82 12.34
CA ASP A 27 -4.90 4.44 12.71
C ASP A 27 -5.00 3.51 11.50
N GLU A 28 -4.08 2.55 11.39
CA GLU A 28 -4.13 1.50 10.36
C GLU A 28 -5.34 0.59 10.61
N GLU A 29 -6.19 0.43 9.59
CA GLU A 29 -7.27 -0.56 9.59
C GLU A 29 -6.73 -1.94 9.19
N PHE A 30 -6.00 -2.01 8.08
CA PHE A 30 -5.33 -3.21 7.58
C PHE A 30 -4.20 -2.87 6.61
N TYR A 31 -3.33 -3.85 6.38
CA TYR A 31 -2.41 -3.87 5.24
C TYR A 31 -2.64 -5.12 4.38
N VAL A 32 -2.18 -5.09 3.13
CA VAL A 32 -2.14 -6.29 2.27
C VAL A 32 -0.74 -6.90 2.33
N ASP A 33 -0.64 -8.14 2.81
CA ASP A 33 0.57 -8.93 2.71
C ASP A 33 0.74 -9.34 1.24
N LEU A 34 1.71 -8.72 0.56
CA LEU A 34 1.90 -8.88 -0.89
C LEU A 34 2.42 -10.28 -1.26
N ASP A 35 3.16 -10.93 -0.35
CA ASP A 35 3.73 -12.25 -0.57
C ASP A 35 2.68 -13.34 -0.38
N LYS A 36 1.91 -13.23 0.70
CA LYS A 36 0.82 -14.18 0.99
C LYS A 36 -0.48 -13.87 0.26
N LYS A 37 -0.59 -12.66 -0.32
CA LYS A 37 -1.76 -12.18 -1.05
C LYS A 37 -3.02 -12.19 -0.17
N GLU A 38 -2.89 -11.70 1.05
CA GLU A 38 -3.97 -11.68 2.04
C GLU A 38 -4.11 -10.30 2.69
N THR A 39 -5.33 -9.99 3.11
CA THR A 39 -5.63 -8.80 3.90
C THR A 39 -5.36 -9.11 5.37
N VAL A 40 -4.43 -8.37 5.98
CA VAL A 40 -4.08 -8.52 7.40
C VAL A 40 -4.65 -7.33 8.17
N TRP A 41 -5.69 -7.61 8.96
CA TRP A 41 -6.36 -6.61 9.79
C TRP A 41 -5.54 -6.29 11.04
N ARG A 42 -5.42 -4.98 11.34
CA ARG A 42 -4.76 -4.51 12.57
C ARG A 42 -5.51 -4.97 13.81
N ILE A 43 -6.85 -4.91 13.76
CA ILE A 43 -7.77 -5.44 14.76
C ILE A 43 -8.45 -6.68 14.16
N PRO A 44 -8.17 -7.90 14.64
CA PRO A 44 -8.70 -9.14 14.05
C PRO A 44 -10.23 -9.21 13.98
N GLU A 45 -10.93 -8.55 14.89
CA GLU A 45 -12.40 -8.45 14.91
C GLU A 45 -12.96 -7.75 13.67
N PHE A 46 -12.23 -6.80 13.08
CA PHE A 46 -12.64 -6.15 11.84
C PHE A 46 -12.66 -7.14 10.68
N GLY A 47 -11.72 -8.07 10.62
CA GLY A 47 -11.71 -9.14 9.60
C GLY A 47 -12.85 -10.16 9.73
N ARG A 48 -13.65 -10.09 10.80
CA ARG A 48 -14.89 -10.87 10.95
C ARG A 48 -16.14 -10.12 10.47
N LEU A 49 -16.07 -8.79 10.41
CA LEU A 49 -17.19 -7.90 10.10
C LEU A 49 -17.07 -7.25 8.72
N LEU A 50 -15.83 -7.05 8.27
CA LEU A 50 -15.46 -6.36 7.05
C LEU A 50 -14.65 -7.31 6.17
N TYR A 51 -14.66 -7.01 4.87
CA TYR A 51 -13.92 -7.77 3.88
C TYR A 51 -13.25 -6.79 2.91
N PHE A 52 -11.99 -7.07 2.60
CA PHE A 52 -11.27 -6.41 1.53
C PHE A 52 -10.60 -7.48 0.67
N ASP A 53 -10.79 -7.38 -0.64
CA ASP A 53 -10.15 -8.27 -1.60
C ASP A 53 -8.67 -7.86 -1.80
N PRO A 54 -7.70 -8.69 -1.36
CA PRO A 54 -6.28 -8.36 -1.48
C PRO A 54 -5.83 -8.19 -2.94
N GLN A 55 -6.56 -8.72 -3.92
CA GLN A 55 -6.27 -8.54 -5.35
C GLN A 55 -6.30 -7.06 -5.76
N ASN A 56 -7.11 -6.23 -5.11
CA ASN A 56 -7.15 -4.79 -5.34
C ASN A 56 -5.83 -4.13 -4.90
N GLY A 57 -5.29 -4.52 -3.74
CA GLY A 57 -3.99 -4.02 -3.26
C GLY A 57 -2.84 -4.43 -4.18
N LEU A 58 -2.82 -5.70 -4.60
CA LEU A 58 -1.83 -6.21 -5.56
C LEU A 58 -1.86 -5.47 -6.90
N HIS A 59 -3.07 -5.20 -7.42
CA HIS A 59 -3.26 -4.46 -8.66
C HIS A 59 -2.72 -3.03 -8.56
N ASN A 60 -3.04 -2.33 -7.47
CA ASN A 60 -2.58 -0.98 -7.22
C ASN A 60 -1.05 -0.89 -7.09
N ILE A 61 -0.42 -1.84 -6.41
CA ILE A 61 1.04 -1.95 -6.32
C ILE A 61 1.67 -2.14 -7.71
N ALA A 62 1.08 -2.98 -8.56
CA ALA A 62 1.58 -3.18 -9.92
C ALA A 62 1.51 -1.90 -10.76
N ILE A 63 0.44 -1.11 -10.61
CA ILE A 63 0.31 0.20 -11.27
C ILE A 63 1.39 1.17 -10.80
N VAL A 64 1.57 1.34 -9.48
CA VAL A 64 2.57 2.28 -8.94
C VAL A 64 3.99 1.86 -9.34
N LYS A 65 4.28 0.56 -9.36
CA LYS A 65 5.54 0.02 -9.89
C LYS A 65 5.80 0.47 -11.33
N GLN A 66 4.79 0.39 -12.20
CA GLN A 66 4.93 0.84 -13.60
C GLN A 66 5.16 2.34 -13.73
N TYR A 67 4.65 3.15 -12.79
CA TYR A 67 4.88 4.58 -12.77
C TYR A 67 6.21 5.01 -12.13
N LEU A 68 6.83 4.16 -11.31
CA LEU A 68 8.09 4.52 -10.65
C LEU A 68 9.21 4.79 -11.67
N ASP A 69 9.42 3.89 -12.64
CA ASP A 69 10.47 4.03 -13.65
C ASP A 69 10.42 5.36 -14.44
N PRO A 70 9.28 5.78 -15.03
CA PRO A 70 9.21 7.07 -15.72
C PRO A 70 9.37 8.26 -14.76
N LEU A 71 8.89 8.17 -13.53
CA LEU A 71 9.08 9.23 -12.53
C LEU A 71 10.55 9.37 -12.12
N THR A 72 11.27 8.26 -11.92
CA THR A 72 12.71 8.24 -11.65
C THR A 72 13.51 8.85 -12.80
N LYS A 73 13.14 8.54 -14.06
CA LYS A 73 13.78 9.18 -15.23
C LYS A 73 13.52 10.68 -15.27
N ARG A 74 12.28 11.11 -15.01
CA ARG A 74 11.89 12.53 -14.98
C ARG A 74 12.60 13.31 -13.88
N SER A 75 12.92 12.67 -12.75
CA SER A 75 13.65 13.27 -11.63
C SER A 75 15.17 13.21 -11.77
N ASN A 76 15.70 12.94 -12.97
CA ASN A 76 17.13 12.76 -13.23
C ASN A 76 17.78 11.70 -12.32
N SER A 77 17.03 10.65 -11.99
CA SER A 77 17.47 9.58 -11.08
C SER A 77 17.93 10.07 -9.70
N THR A 78 17.36 11.19 -9.21
CA THR A 78 17.64 11.69 -7.87
C THR A 78 17.16 10.66 -6.83
N PRO A 79 18.04 10.11 -5.98
CA PRO A 79 17.65 9.13 -4.98
C PRO A 79 16.88 9.79 -3.82
N ALA A 80 15.99 9.03 -3.19
CA ALA A 80 15.42 9.43 -1.91
C ALA A 80 16.52 9.47 -0.83
N THR A 81 16.46 10.48 0.04
CA THR A 81 17.33 10.61 1.21
C THR A 81 16.66 10.01 2.44
N ASN A 82 17.45 9.38 3.32
CA ASN A 82 17.00 8.89 4.63
C ASN A 82 17.05 9.99 5.70
#